data_AF-A0A3M7AXL7-F1
#
_entry.id   AF-A0A3M7AXL7-F1
#
_cell.length_a   1.000
_cell.length_b   1.000
_cell.length_c   1.000
_cell.angle_alpha   90.00
_cell.angle_beta   90.00
_cell.angle_gamma   90.00
#
_symmetry.space_group_name_H-M   'P 1'
#
loop_
_entity.id
_entity.type
_entity.pdbx_description
1 polymer ?
#
loop_
_entity_poly.entity_id
_entity_poly.type
_entity_poly.pdbx_seq_one_letter_code
_entity_poly.pdbx_strand_id
1 'polypeptide(L)'
;MGLVGIWCMHFIGNRAIILGAGEARIQLVYNAGYTTLSVFLPIIGLTIAFSAAELPTKSAALHWSLLVCTGVFAGLSIVGMHYIGNFGITNYTLQYASRFLAASIIIAIGDCMLVLILLYTLREKWISSWWKRLLCAMLLAGGVCAMHFTASTGCIYTLQEYNGPGAINSRNAQVAVAGALCAAAAVIVVGVLVFTRYRTHVLKTRSQKIMLACAMFDPDGRILVTTEGVMPAREITDKYQHRTFSEEFDTSHPVFQWIFRVTRNWAGVTELIPRMKQHLAAVRNDSESDSRPTSSASSAVYDPETYSDYSIVFRERFCTAAAGLAAALHLPVEQIGVLYDRIVETGTLNPEDKVKRSTLQMDKLEDVESARSVPHFGKGQLMFLTRRLTYEDRDKLFNAGYKFGSVQQIGRNIAETMQIPLPALEVHLENLNRFLETSSSVDKPGTWLNFFGLIPRPNGKGFDVGVKQGNQDQLPDAPLLLEEPEQWQAEFLE
;
A
#
# COMPACT_ATOMS: atom_id res chain seq x y z
N MET A 1 3.36 5.88 25.10
CA MET A 1 4.06 7.18 24.89
C MET A 1 3.27 8.39 25.39
N GLY A 2 1.93 8.44 25.29
CA GLY A 2 1.15 9.60 25.79
C GLY A 2 1.36 9.92 27.28
N LEU A 3 1.55 8.90 28.11
CA LEU A 3 1.86 9.02 29.54
C LEU A 3 3.04 9.96 29.84
N VAL A 4 4.16 9.77 29.13
CA VAL A 4 5.40 10.55 29.35
C VAL A 4 5.12 12.02 29.04
N GLY A 5 4.36 12.30 27.98
CA GLY A 5 3.98 13.67 27.62
C GLY A 5 3.17 14.37 28.72
N ILE A 6 2.10 13.75 29.21
CA ILE A 6 1.21 14.35 30.22
C ILE A 6 1.97 14.55 31.55
N TRP A 7 2.73 13.54 31.99
CA TRP A 7 3.48 13.59 33.25
C TRP A 7 4.63 14.59 33.21
N CYS A 8 5.45 14.59 32.15
CA CYS A 8 6.53 15.57 32.01
C CYS A 8 5.99 16.99 31.87
N MET A 9 4.89 17.19 31.13
CA MET A 9 4.23 18.49 31.01
C MET A 9 3.83 19.06 32.36
N HIS A 10 3.30 18.26 33.29
CA HIS A 10 2.92 18.73 34.62
C HIS A 10 4.09 19.35 35.39
N PHE A 11 5.20 18.63 35.49
CA PHE A 11 6.37 19.09 36.26
C PHE A 11 7.13 20.21 35.55
N ILE A 12 7.17 20.21 34.21
CA ILE A 12 7.72 21.32 33.42
C ILE A 12 6.82 22.56 33.51
N GLY A 13 5.49 22.39 33.50
CA GLY A 13 4.53 23.46 33.68
C GLY A 13 4.64 24.10 35.06
N ASN A 14 4.72 23.28 36.11
CA ASN A 14 5.00 23.76 37.46
C ASN A 14 6.35 24.48 37.59
N ARG A 15 7.34 24.15 36.74
CA ARG A 15 8.61 24.88 36.70
C ARG A 15 8.51 26.27 36.11
N ALA A 16 7.51 26.51 35.25
CA ALA A 16 7.23 27.84 34.73
C ALA A 16 6.65 28.77 35.81
N ILE A 17 6.15 28.21 36.93
CA ILE A 17 5.70 28.99 38.08
C ILE A 17 6.93 29.41 38.89
N ILE A 18 7.31 30.68 38.76
CA ILE A 18 8.45 31.27 39.46
C ILE A 18 7.93 32.08 40.65
N LEU A 19 8.30 31.65 41.86
CA LEU A 19 7.91 32.31 43.12
C LEU A 19 9.00 33.29 43.60
N GLY A 20 8.58 34.33 44.32
CA GLY A 20 9.43 35.39 44.90
C GLY A 20 10.62 35.83 44.04
N ALA A 21 10.31 36.38 42.86
CA ALA A 21 11.28 36.95 41.92
C ALA A 21 12.42 36.02 41.47
N GLY A 22 12.24 34.70 41.58
CA GLY A 22 13.22 33.71 41.11
C GLY A 22 14.26 33.28 42.14
N GLU A 23 14.07 33.62 43.42
CA GLU A 23 14.96 33.15 44.48
C GLU A 23 14.91 31.61 44.60
N ALA A 24 16.07 30.97 44.53
CA ALA A 24 16.17 29.51 44.46
C ALA A 24 15.62 28.78 45.70
N ARG A 25 15.67 29.42 46.87
CA ARG A 25 15.30 28.84 48.17
C ARG A 25 13.80 28.72 48.38
N ILE A 26 13.00 29.41 47.57
CA ILE A 26 11.53 29.47 47.69
C ILE A 26 10.82 28.92 46.45
N GLN A 27 11.53 28.20 45.58
CA GLN A 27 10.90 27.51 44.44
C GLN A 27 10.24 26.20 44.87
N LEU A 28 9.26 25.72 44.11
CA LEU A 28 8.57 24.46 44.40
C LEU A 28 9.52 23.25 44.35
N VAL A 29 9.50 22.43 45.41
CA VAL A 29 10.23 21.15 45.51
C VAL A 29 9.23 20.02 45.75
N TYR A 30 9.50 18.85 45.16
CA TYR A 30 8.59 17.70 45.17
C TYR A 30 9.21 16.49 45.87
N ASN A 31 8.37 15.78 46.61
CA ASN A 31 8.66 14.47 47.16
C ASN A 31 8.65 13.42 46.05
N ALA A 32 9.74 12.64 45.94
CA ALA A 32 9.89 11.63 44.90
C ALA A 32 8.82 10.53 44.94
N GLY A 33 8.29 10.19 46.12
CA GLY A 33 7.24 9.20 46.30
C GLY A 33 5.91 9.61 45.66
N TYR A 34 5.42 10.81 45.98
CA TYR A 34 4.18 11.34 45.37
C TYR A 34 4.33 11.62 43.87
N THR A 35 5.50 12.10 43.44
CA THR A 35 5.84 12.26 42.01
C THR A 35 5.81 10.94 41.25
N THR A 36 6.27 9.85 41.87
CA THR A 36 6.21 8.52 41.28
C THR A 36 4.79 7.96 41.32
N LEU A 37 4.06 8.14 42.42
CA LEU A 37 2.68 7.67 42.56
C LEU A 37 1.75 8.30 41.52
N SER A 38 1.93 9.59 41.22
CA SER A 38 1.09 10.32 40.28
C SER A 38 1.11 9.72 38.86
N VAL A 39 2.20 9.05 38.46
CA VAL A 39 2.31 8.43 37.13
C VAL A 39 1.35 7.25 36.93
N PHE A 40 0.97 6.55 38.00
CA PHE A 40 0.16 5.34 37.89
C PHE A 40 -1.32 5.62 37.60
N LEU A 41 -1.84 6.75 38.07
CA LEU A 41 -3.23 7.16 37.83
C LEU A 41 -3.58 7.22 36.34
N PRO A 42 -2.83 7.94 35.48
CA PRO A 42 -3.12 7.99 34.06
C PRO A 42 -2.77 6.68 33.34
N ILE A 43 -1.84 5.86 33.85
CA ILE A 43 -1.62 4.50 33.31
C ILE A 43 -2.92 3.70 33.43
N ILE A 44 -3.47 3.61 34.64
CA ILE A 44 -4.68 2.83 34.91
C ILE A 44 -5.88 3.47 34.19
N GLY A 45 -6.04 4.78 34.35
CA GLY A 45 -7.09 5.61 33.75
C GLY A 45 -7.20 5.44 32.24
N LEU A 46 -6.10 5.69 31.53
CA LEU A 46 -6.08 5.62 30.07
C LEU A 46 -6.16 4.18 29.56
N THR A 47 -5.56 3.20 30.26
CA THR A 47 -5.66 1.78 29.86
C THR A 47 -7.10 1.31 29.91
N ILE A 48 -7.83 1.62 30.99
CA ILE A 48 -9.26 1.27 31.11
C ILE A 48 -10.08 2.03 30.07
N ALA A 49 -9.82 3.33 29.88
CA ALA A 49 -10.57 4.14 28.92
C ALA A 49 -10.41 3.64 27.47
N PHE A 50 -9.18 3.35 27.04
CA PHE A 50 -8.92 2.82 25.70
C PHE A 50 -9.42 1.38 25.52
N SER A 51 -9.23 0.52 26.52
CA SER A 51 -9.73 -0.86 26.45
C SER A 51 -11.26 -0.91 26.35
N ALA A 52 -11.97 -0.07 27.09
CA ALA A 52 -13.42 0.03 27.01
C ALA A 52 -13.89 0.69 25.69
N ALA A 53 -13.15 1.66 25.15
CA ALA A 53 -13.46 2.25 23.84
C ALA A 53 -13.30 1.28 22.66
N GLU A 54 -12.52 0.20 22.82
CA GLU A 54 -12.31 -0.84 21.80
C GLU A 54 -13.36 -1.96 21.81
N LEU A 55 -14.28 -1.98 22.77
CA LEU A 55 -15.30 -3.02 22.86
C LEU A 55 -16.36 -2.87 21.74
N PRO A 56 -16.62 -3.92 20.94
CA PRO A 56 -17.61 -3.87 19.88
C PRO A 56 -19.03 -3.91 20.47
N THR A 57 -19.72 -2.76 20.44
CA THR A 57 -21.10 -2.62 20.92
C THR A 57 -22.11 -2.60 19.77
N LYS A 58 -23.14 -3.45 19.83
CA LYS A 58 -24.21 -3.55 18.80
C LYS A 58 -25.26 -2.41 18.86
N SER A 59 -25.32 -1.66 19.96
CA SER A 59 -26.28 -0.56 20.16
C SER A 59 -25.56 0.79 20.21
N ALA A 60 -26.03 1.75 19.42
CA ALA A 60 -25.47 3.10 19.37
C ALA A 60 -25.58 3.84 20.72
N ALA A 61 -26.67 3.64 21.46
CA ALA A 61 -26.86 4.29 22.77
C ALA A 61 -25.86 3.80 23.83
N LEU A 62 -25.59 2.49 23.85
CA LEU A 62 -24.58 1.90 24.75
C LEU A 62 -23.16 2.33 24.36
N HIS A 63 -22.91 2.52 23.07
CA HIS A 63 -21.63 3.01 22.59
C HIS A 63 -21.35 4.44 23.06
N TRP A 64 -22.32 5.34 22.86
CA TRP A 64 -22.18 6.74 23.30
C TRP A 64 -22.08 6.88 24.81
N SER A 65 -22.83 6.08 25.59
CA SER A 65 -22.71 6.10 27.05
C SER A 65 -21.37 5.58 27.54
N LEU A 66 -20.82 4.54 26.90
CA LEU A 66 -19.49 4.03 27.18
C LEU A 66 -18.40 5.05 26.83
N LEU A 67 -18.55 5.77 25.71
CA LEU A 67 -17.63 6.84 25.32
C LEU A 67 -17.62 7.99 26.35
N VAL A 68 -18.80 8.39 26.82
CA VAL A 68 -18.94 9.41 27.88
C VAL A 68 -18.36 8.91 29.21
N CYS A 69 -18.59 7.65 29.58
CA CYS A 69 -18.02 7.10 30.82
C CYS A 69 -16.49 7.04 30.75
N THR A 70 -15.94 6.54 29.64
CA THR A 70 -14.50 6.35 29.45
C THR A 70 -13.74 7.66 29.39
N GLY A 71 -14.24 8.68 28.69
CA GLY A 71 -13.56 9.98 28.69
C GLY A 71 -13.69 10.75 30.02
N VAL A 72 -14.77 10.57 30.80
CA VAL A 72 -14.86 11.13 32.15
C VAL A 72 -13.79 10.50 33.02
N PHE A 73 -13.67 9.18 32.97
CA PHE A 73 -12.66 8.45 33.72
C PHE A 73 -11.23 8.83 33.28
N ALA A 74 -10.99 8.97 31.97
CA ALA A 74 -9.72 9.44 31.43
C ALA A 74 -9.39 10.86 31.93
N GLY A 75 -10.34 11.79 31.84
CA GLY A 75 -10.17 13.17 32.33
C GLY A 75 -9.87 13.22 33.83
N LEU A 76 -10.63 12.47 34.64
CA LEU A 76 -10.41 12.36 36.08
C LEU A 76 -9.04 11.76 36.42
N SER A 77 -8.54 10.81 35.63
CA SER A 77 -7.20 10.23 35.85
C SER A 77 -6.07 11.24 35.60
N ILE A 78 -6.22 12.12 34.60
CA ILE A 78 -5.25 13.18 34.29
C ILE A 78 -5.29 14.26 35.37
N VAL A 79 -6.49 14.70 35.74
CA VAL A 79 -6.74 15.61 36.87
C VAL A 79 -6.08 15.03 38.13
N GLY A 80 -6.38 13.79 38.49
CA GLY A 80 -5.82 13.12 39.65
C GLY A 80 -4.29 13.09 39.65
N MET A 81 -3.66 12.85 38.49
CA MET A 81 -2.20 12.95 38.36
C MET A 81 -1.67 14.34 38.72
N HIS A 82 -2.30 15.40 38.22
CA HIS A 82 -1.86 16.77 38.50
C HIS A 82 -2.04 17.15 39.98
N TYR A 83 -3.16 16.76 40.60
CA TYR A 83 -3.39 17.07 42.01
C TYR A 83 -2.53 16.24 42.96
N ILE A 84 -2.33 14.94 42.69
CA ILE A 84 -1.40 14.12 43.47
C ILE A 84 0.04 14.61 43.28
N GLY A 85 0.41 15.03 42.06
CA GLY A 85 1.70 15.66 41.79
C GLY A 85 1.91 16.94 42.60
N ASN A 86 0.91 17.81 42.66
CA ASN A 86 0.94 19.04 43.46
C ASN A 86 0.84 18.79 44.96
N PHE A 87 0.14 17.74 45.40
CA PHE A 87 0.14 17.31 46.81
C PHE A 87 1.53 16.84 47.26
N GLY A 88 2.37 16.38 46.31
CA GLY A 88 3.76 16.04 46.56
C GLY A 88 4.69 17.24 46.82
N ILE A 89 4.20 18.49 46.79
CA ILE A 89 5.01 19.68 47.10
C ILE A 89 5.34 19.71 48.59
N THR A 90 6.64 19.76 48.93
CA THR A 90 7.08 19.63 50.33
C THR A 90 7.19 20.97 51.06
N ASN A 91 7.47 22.05 50.34
CA ASN A 91 7.80 23.36 50.94
C ASN A 91 6.65 24.38 50.91
N TYR A 92 5.56 24.08 50.22
CA TYR A 92 4.37 24.92 50.13
C TYR A 92 3.09 24.11 50.36
N THR A 93 2.11 24.75 50.98
CA THR A 93 0.73 24.27 50.97
C THR A 93 -0.08 25.09 49.96
N LEU A 94 -0.75 24.38 49.04
CA LEU A 94 -1.54 24.99 47.97
C LEU A 94 -3.01 25.02 48.36
N GLN A 95 -3.60 26.22 48.36
CA GLN A 95 -5.05 26.40 48.51
C GLN A 95 -5.64 26.82 47.17
N TYR A 96 -6.45 25.95 46.58
CA TYR A 96 -7.11 26.20 45.29
C TYR A 96 -8.44 26.93 45.50
N ALA A 97 -8.71 27.92 44.65
CA ALA A 97 -10.02 28.52 44.56
C ALA A 97 -11.01 27.52 43.91
N SER A 98 -12.10 27.20 44.62
CA SER A 98 -13.08 26.17 44.21
C SER A 98 -13.65 26.38 42.80
N ARG A 99 -13.83 27.64 42.38
CA ARG A 99 -14.34 27.99 41.04
C ARG A 99 -13.38 27.58 39.93
N PHE A 100 -12.09 27.92 40.08
CA PHE A 100 -11.05 27.60 39.09
C PHE A 100 -10.68 26.11 39.11
N LEU A 101 -10.74 25.49 40.28
CA LEU A 101 -10.60 24.03 40.44
C LEU A 101 -11.67 23.28 39.64
N ALA A 102 -12.95 23.64 39.82
CA ALA A 102 -14.06 23.02 39.09
C ALA A 102 -13.94 23.25 37.57
N ALA A 103 -13.57 24.46 37.15
CA ALA A 103 -13.34 24.78 35.75
C ALA A 103 -12.21 23.93 35.14
N SER A 104 -11.09 23.74 35.85
CA SER A 104 -10.00 22.84 35.44
C SER A 104 -10.49 21.42 35.19
N ILE A 105 -11.31 20.85 36.08
CA ILE A 105 -11.82 19.48 35.94
C ILE A 105 -12.74 19.36 34.73
N ILE A 106 -13.60 20.35 34.49
CA ILE A 106 -14.50 20.38 33.33
C ILE A 106 -13.70 20.46 32.02
N ILE A 107 -12.67 21.31 31.96
CA ILE A 107 -11.79 21.43 30.79
C ILE A 107 -11.09 20.09 30.51
N ALA A 108 -10.59 19.41 31.55
CA ALA A 108 -9.92 18.12 31.41
C ALA A 108 -10.82 17.02 30.81
N ILE A 109 -12.04 16.91 31.33
CA ILE A 109 -13.02 15.94 30.86
C ILE A 109 -13.46 16.27 29.43
N GLY A 110 -13.72 17.55 29.16
CA GLY A 110 -14.12 18.02 27.84
C GLY A 110 -13.06 17.76 26.76
N ASP A 111 -11.79 18.01 27.08
CA ASP A 111 -10.67 17.74 26.17
C ASP A 111 -10.53 16.23 25.88
N CYS A 112 -10.59 15.39 26.92
CA CYS A 112 -10.58 13.93 26.75
C CYS A 112 -11.76 13.44 25.91
N MET A 113 -12.96 13.99 26.12
CA MET A 113 -14.13 13.68 25.30
C MET A 113 -13.94 14.05 23.85
N LEU A 114 -13.53 15.30 23.60
CA LEU A 114 -13.34 15.81 22.25
C LEU A 114 -12.37 14.91 21.48
N VAL A 115 -11.26 14.53 22.11
CA VAL A 115 -10.25 13.69 21.49
C VAL A 115 -10.74 12.27 21.23
N LEU A 116 -11.47 11.65 22.17
CA LEU A 116 -12.06 10.33 21.96
C LEU A 116 -13.10 10.33 20.84
N ILE A 117 -13.95 11.38 20.77
CA ILE A 117 -14.91 11.57 19.68
C ILE A 117 -14.19 11.75 18.34
N LEU A 118 -13.13 12.57 18.29
CA LEU A 118 -12.32 12.77 17.09
C LEU A 118 -11.65 11.47 16.64
N LEU A 119 -11.06 10.71 17.58
CA LEU A 119 -10.45 9.42 17.29
C LEU A 119 -11.46 8.41 16.73
N TYR A 120 -12.68 8.40 17.24
CA TYR A 120 -13.75 7.53 16.78
C TYR A 120 -14.29 7.94 15.41
N THR A 121 -14.80 9.16 15.29
CA THR A 121 -15.46 9.66 14.07
C THR A 121 -14.53 9.71 12.87
N LEU A 122 -13.23 9.87 13.12
CA LEU A 122 -12.26 10.04 12.06
C LEU A 122 -11.42 8.78 11.81
N ARG A 123 -11.57 7.70 12.62
CA ARG A 123 -10.78 6.46 12.58
C ARG A 123 -10.57 5.89 11.17
N GLU A 124 -11.65 5.76 10.40
CA GLU A 124 -11.63 5.13 9.06
C GLU A 124 -11.04 6.05 7.98
N LYS A 125 -11.07 7.37 8.17
CA LYS A 125 -10.53 8.37 7.22
C LYS A 125 -9.13 8.88 7.59
N TRP A 126 -8.57 8.49 8.75
CA TRP A 126 -7.41 9.15 9.37
C TRP A 126 -6.09 8.41 9.35
N ILE A 127 -6.08 7.09 9.19
CA ILE A 127 -4.88 6.29 9.46
C ILE A 127 -3.67 6.71 8.61
N SER A 128 -3.87 7.39 7.47
CA SER A 128 -2.81 7.82 6.57
C SER A 128 -2.39 9.30 6.63
N SER A 129 -3.15 10.21 7.28
CA SER A 129 -2.91 11.65 7.18
C SER A 129 -2.19 12.22 8.41
N TRP A 130 -0.93 12.63 8.24
CA TRP A 130 -0.06 13.08 9.33
C TRP A 130 -0.48 14.43 9.96
N TRP A 131 -0.95 15.39 9.15
CA TRP A 131 -1.38 16.71 9.64
C TRP A 131 -2.57 16.63 10.61
N LYS A 132 -3.51 15.71 10.38
CA LYS A 132 -4.67 15.55 11.26
C LYS A 132 -4.28 14.96 12.62
N ARG A 133 -3.27 14.06 12.64
CA ARG A 133 -2.67 13.54 13.88
C ARG A 133 -1.96 14.64 14.66
N LEU A 134 -1.26 15.55 13.96
CA LEU A 134 -0.64 16.71 14.59
C LEU A 134 -1.69 17.63 15.25
N LEU A 135 -2.79 17.91 14.55
CA LEU A 135 -3.90 18.70 15.11
C LEU A 135 -4.47 18.06 16.39
N CYS A 136 -4.67 16.74 16.39
CA CYS A 136 -5.14 16.02 17.59
C CYS A 136 -4.16 16.14 18.77
N ALA A 137 -2.86 16.02 18.50
CA ALA A 137 -1.83 16.18 19.52
C ALA A 137 -1.79 17.62 20.07
N MET A 138 -1.99 18.63 19.21
CA MET A 138 -2.08 20.02 19.63
C MET A 138 -3.31 20.30 20.50
N LEU A 139 -4.47 19.72 20.18
CA LEU A 139 -5.68 19.84 20.99
C LEU A 139 -5.47 19.25 22.38
N LEU A 140 -4.97 18.00 22.47
CA LEU A 140 -4.63 17.36 23.75
C LEU A 140 -3.63 18.20 24.56
N ALA A 141 -2.53 18.65 23.93
CA ALA A 141 -1.54 19.46 24.62
C ALA A 141 -2.14 20.80 25.11
N GLY A 142 -2.96 21.44 24.27
CA GLY A 142 -3.64 22.68 24.59
C GLY A 142 -4.64 22.53 25.74
N GLY A 143 -5.43 21.45 25.75
CA GLY A 143 -6.40 21.17 26.81
C GLY A 143 -5.74 20.89 28.15
N VAL A 144 -4.66 20.11 28.17
CA VAL A 144 -3.86 19.87 29.39
C VAL A 144 -3.22 21.18 29.89
N CYS A 145 -2.68 22.02 29.00
CA CYS A 145 -2.17 23.36 29.36
C CYS A 145 -3.27 24.24 29.97
N ALA A 146 -4.43 24.31 29.31
CA ALA A 146 -5.56 25.10 29.78
C ALA A 146 -6.03 24.65 31.17
N MET A 147 -6.14 23.34 31.40
CA MET A 147 -6.45 22.77 32.72
C MET A 147 -5.46 23.26 33.78
N HIS A 148 -4.16 23.11 33.52
CA HIS A 148 -3.09 23.36 34.48
C HIS A 148 -3.00 24.83 34.90
N PHE A 149 -3.03 25.75 33.93
CA PHE A 149 -3.00 27.19 34.22
C PHE A 149 -4.32 27.70 34.81
N THR A 150 -5.47 27.13 34.42
CA THR A 150 -6.75 27.47 35.06
C THR A 150 -6.72 27.10 36.54
N ALA A 151 -6.26 25.89 36.89
CA ALA A 151 -6.14 25.48 38.29
C ALA A 151 -5.16 26.37 39.09
N SER A 152 -4.10 26.84 38.44
CA SER A 152 -3.11 27.73 39.05
C SER A 152 -3.65 29.15 39.31
N THR A 153 -4.69 29.55 38.59
CA THR A 153 -5.28 30.89 38.70
C THR A 153 -5.99 31.04 40.05
N GLY A 154 -5.59 32.03 40.84
CA GLY A 154 -6.13 32.25 42.18
C GLY A 154 -5.71 31.20 43.21
N CYS A 155 -4.70 30.37 42.91
CA CYS A 155 -4.10 29.46 43.88
C CYS A 155 -3.19 30.25 44.85
N ILE A 156 -3.41 30.05 46.15
CA ILE A 156 -2.60 30.68 47.20
C ILE A 156 -1.51 29.70 47.62
N TYR A 157 -0.25 30.10 47.42
CA TYR A 157 0.93 29.34 47.81
C TYR A 157 1.42 29.83 49.18
N THR A 158 1.20 29.04 50.22
CA THR A 158 1.67 29.37 51.58
C THR A 158 3.00 28.67 51.85
N LEU A 159 4.08 29.45 51.99
CA LEU A 159 5.42 28.93 52.27
C LEU A 159 5.45 28.32 53.68
N GLN A 160 5.89 27.07 53.79
CA GLN A 160 6.08 26.37 55.07
C GLN A 160 7.56 26.29 55.47
N GLU A 161 8.44 26.05 54.49
CA GLU A 161 9.86 25.79 54.74
C GLU A 161 10.74 26.33 53.61
N TYR A 162 11.94 26.82 53.95
CA TYR A 162 12.94 27.23 52.96
C TYR A 162 13.76 26.03 52.48
N ASN A 163 14.04 25.97 51.18
CA ASN A 163 14.76 24.84 50.60
C ASN A 163 16.25 24.89 50.92
N GLY A 164 16.79 23.77 51.40
CA GLY A 164 18.23 23.54 51.49
C GLY A 164 18.88 23.21 50.13
N PRO A 165 20.22 23.19 50.05
CA PRO A 165 20.96 22.92 48.80
C PRO A 165 20.61 21.57 48.15
N GLY A 166 20.37 20.52 48.95
CA GLY A 166 19.99 19.19 48.45
C GLY A 166 18.61 19.16 47.78
N ALA A 167 17.65 19.92 48.29
CA ALA A 167 16.31 20.04 47.72
C ALA A 167 16.32 20.74 46.35
N ILE A 168 17.16 21.78 46.21
CA ILE A 168 17.39 22.50 44.95
C ILE A 168 18.04 21.60 43.90
N ASN A 169 19.03 20.78 44.29
CA ASN A 169 19.67 19.82 43.41
C ASN A 169 18.70 18.72 42.95
N SER A 170 17.88 18.19 43.86
CA SER A 170 16.82 17.21 43.53
C SER A 170 15.81 17.79 42.52
N ARG A 171 15.41 19.05 42.69
CA ARG A 171 14.64 19.83 41.69
C ARG A 171 15.35 19.70 40.33
N ASN A 172 16.59 20.15 40.22
CA ASN A 172 17.26 20.24 38.91
C ASN A 172 17.43 18.88 38.25
N ALA A 173 17.71 17.83 39.05
CA ALA A 173 17.78 16.45 38.58
C ALA A 173 16.42 15.96 38.02
N GLN A 174 15.30 16.23 38.68
CA GLN A 174 13.97 15.82 38.20
C GLN A 174 13.63 16.41 36.82
N VAL A 175 14.01 17.66 36.55
CA VAL A 175 13.79 18.29 35.23
C VAL A 175 14.71 17.70 34.17
N ALA A 176 15.97 17.46 34.51
CA ALA A 176 16.91 16.80 33.61
C ALA A 176 16.42 15.39 33.22
N VAL A 177 15.93 14.62 34.19
CA VAL A 177 15.36 13.28 33.97
C VAL A 177 14.09 13.35 33.10
N ALA A 178 13.18 14.28 33.39
CA ALA A 178 11.98 14.47 32.57
C ALA A 178 12.32 14.84 31.12
N GLY A 179 13.26 15.76 30.91
CA GLY A 179 13.75 16.14 29.59
C GLY A 179 14.39 14.96 28.84
N ALA A 180 15.23 14.17 29.53
CA ALA A 180 15.85 12.97 28.96
C ALA A 180 14.81 11.91 28.55
N LEU A 181 13.78 11.68 29.37
CA LEU A 181 12.69 10.75 29.07
C LEU A 181 11.86 11.22 27.86
N CYS A 182 11.55 12.51 27.77
CA CYS A 182 10.88 13.08 26.59
C CYS A 182 11.72 12.92 25.32
N ALA A 183 13.02 13.23 25.38
CA ALA A 183 13.93 13.08 24.25
C ALA A 183 14.04 11.61 23.80
N ALA A 184 14.21 10.68 24.74
CA ALA A 184 14.24 9.25 24.46
C ALA A 184 12.94 8.76 23.82
N ALA A 185 11.78 9.17 24.35
CA ALA A 185 10.49 8.82 23.78
C ALA A 185 10.33 9.37 22.35
N ALA A 186 10.77 10.60 22.08
CA ALA A 186 10.75 11.20 20.75
C ALA A 186 11.64 10.43 19.77
N VAL A 187 12.87 10.10 20.17
CA VAL A 187 13.81 9.31 19.35
C VAL A 187 13.25 7.92 19.04
N ILE A 188 12.64 7.24 20.02
CA ILE A 188 12.01 5.94 19.80
C ILE A 188 10.84 6.07 18.81
N VAL A 189 9.98 7.07 18.95
CA VAL A 189 8.84 7.27 18.03
C VAL A 189 9.33 7.57 16.61
N VAL A 190 10.30 8.46 16.44
CA VAL A 190 10.90 8.76 15.13
C VAL A 190 11.57 7.51 14.56
N GLY A 191 12.32 6.76 15.38
CA GLY A 191 12.97 5.51 14.98
C GLY A 191 11.97 4.45 14.51
N VAL A 192 10.87 4.23 15.23
CA VAL A 192 9.80 3.32 14.83
C VAL A 192 9.11 3.80 13.56
N LEU A 193 8.83 5.09 13.41
CA LEU A 193 8.22 5.65 12.19
C LEU A 193 9.14 5.51 10.97
N VAL A 194 10.44 5.79 11.13
CA VAL A 194 11.44 5.63 10.08
C VAL A 194 11.62 4.15 9.75
N PHE A 195 11.71 3.27 10.74
CA PHE A 195 11.85 1.83 10.52
C PHE A 195 10.62 1.22 9.85
N THR A 196 9.42 1.58 10.27
CA THR A 196 8.18 1.11 9.63
C THR A 196 8.05 1.66 8.21
N ARG A 197 8.38 2.94 7.98
CA ARG A 197 8.43 3.49 6.62
C ARG A 197 9.49 2.82 5.77
N TYR A 198 10.69 2.62 6.28
CA TYR A 198 11.78 1.95 5.60
C TYR A 198 11.41 0.51 5.26
N ARG A 199 10.88 -0.26 6.23
CA ARG A 199 10.37 -1.61 5.97
C ARG A 199 9.28 -1.62 4.92
N THR A 200 8.29 -0.74 5.02
CA THR A 200 7.20 -0.66 4.04
C THR A 200 7.74 -0.26 2.66
N HIS A 201 8.69 0.66 2.59
CA HIS A 201 9.32 1.09 1.36
C HIS A 201 10.14 -0.03 0.72
N VAL A 202 10.97 -0.73 1.51
CA VAL A 202 11.78 -1.87 1.07
C VAL A 202 10.90 -3.04 0.65
N LEU A 203 9.81 -3.33 1.37
CA LEU A 203 8.85 -4.36 0.97
C LEU A 203 8.14 -4.00 -0.35
N LYS A 204 7.75 -2.72 -0.52
CA LYS A 204 7.13 -2.22 -1.76
C LYS A 204 8.09 -2.17 -2.95
N THR A 205 9.38 -1.90 -2.73
CA THR A 205 10.40 -1.91 -3.80
C THR A 205 10.90 -3.32 -4.14
N ARG A 206 10.67 -4.31 -3.28
CA ARG A 206 11.15 -5.69 -3.48
C ARG A 206 10.23 -6.57 -4.33
N SER A 207 9.01 -6.16 -4.66
CA SER A 207 8.06 -6.99 -5.39
C SER A 207 7.55 -6.31 -6.67
N GLN A 208 8.46 -6.05 -7.60
CA GLN A 208 8.09 -5.87 -9.01
C GLN A 208 7.76 -7.25 -9.60
N LYS A 209 6.65 -7.85 -9.18
CA LYS A 209 6.29 -9.22 -9.56
C LYS A 209 5.69 -9.20 -10.96
N ILE A 210 6.09 -10.15 -11.79
CA ILE A 210 5.43 -10.43 -13.07
C ILE A 210 4.39 -11.52 -12.82
N MET A 211 3.13 -11.18 -13.06
CA MET A 211 1.97 -12.03 -12.82
C MET A 211 1.37 -12.47 -14.16
N LEU A 212 0.83 -13.68 -14.17
CA LEU A 212 0.05 -14.24 -15.25
C LEU A 212 -1.38 -14.40 -14.76
N ALA A 213 -2.34 -13.70 -15.35
CA ALA A 213 -3.76 -13.87 -15.09
C ALA A 213 -4.46 -14.56 -16.26
N CYS A 214 -5.56 -15.24 -15.96
CA CYS A 214 -6.42 -15.84 -16.95
C CYS A 214 -7.73 -15.04 -17.04
N ALA A 215 -7.98 -14.44 -18.19
CA ALA A 215 -9.21 -13.71 -18.50
C ALA A 215 -10.04 -14.53 -19.50
N MET A 216 -10.94 -15.36 -18.97
CA MET A 216 -11.86 -16.16 -19.78
C MET A 216 -13.22 -15.51 -19.85
N PHE A 217 -13.78 -15.39 -21.06
CA PHE A 217 -15.08 -14.76 -21.29
C PHE A 217 -16.12 -15.81 -21.69
N ASP A 218 -17.27 -15.77 -21.04
CA ASP A 218 -18.47 -16.52 -21.37
C ASP A 218 -19.06 -16.05 -22.73
N PRO A 219 -19.90 -16.83 -23.46
CA PRO A 219 -20.56 -16.32 -24.67
C PRO A 219 -21.38 -15.04 -24.44
N ASP A 220 -21.85 -14.81 -23.22
CA ASP A 220 -22.57 -13.60 -22.79
C ASP A 220 -21.65 -12.40 -22.46
N GLY A 221 -20.33 -12.52 -22.65
CA GLY A 221 -19.35 -11.45 -22.38
C GLY A 221 -19.01 -11.23 -20.90
N ARG A 222 -19.40 -12.15 -20.01
CA ARG A 222 -19.04 -12.13 -18.58
C ARG A 222 -17.67 -12.74 -18.37
N ILE A 223 -16.92 -12.24 -17.38
CA ILE A 223 -15.57 -12.75 -17.08
C ILE A 223 -15.59 -13.79 -15.94
N LEU A 224 -14.76 -14.81 -16.10
CA LEU A 224 -14.52 -15.85 -15.11
C LEU A 224 -13.81 -15.29 -13.87
N VAL A 225 -14.36 -15.59 -12.69
CA VAL A 225 -13.78 -15.26 -11.39
C VAL A 225 -13.89 -16.42 -10.41
N THR A 226 -13.03 -16.41 -9.40
CA THR A 226 -13.12 -17.30 -8.24
C THR A 226 -14.36 -16.98 -7.39
N THR A 227 -14.64 -17.82 -6.39
CA THR A 227 -15.72 -17.60 -5.42
C THR A 227 -15.59 -16.27 -4.66
N GLU A 228 -14.38 -15.73 -4.55
CA GLU A 228 -14.04 -14.45 -3.94
C GLU A 228 -14.20 -13.25 -4.89
N GLY A 229 -14.53 -13.48 -6.16
CA GLY A 229 -14.71 -12.43 -7.15
C GLY A 229 -13.40 -11.87 -7.72
N VAL A 230 -12.35 -12.70 -7.74
CA VAL A 230 -11.02 -12.35 -8.26
C VAL A 230 -10.71 -13.16 -9.51
N MET A 231 -9.94 -12.60 -10.45
CA MET A 231 -9.44 -13.37 -11.59
C MET A 231 -8.39 -14.39 -11.15
N PRO A 232 -8.42 -15.64 -11.67
CA PRO A 232 -7.37 -16.61 -11.47
C PRO A 232 -6.01 -16.09 -11.96
N ALA A 233 -5.02 -16.03 -11.09
CA ALA A 233 -3.68 -15.55 -11.41
C ALA A 233 -2.59 -16.36 -10.71
N ARG A 234 -1.43 -16.47 -11.36
CA ARG A 234 -0.22 -17.11 -10.86
C ARG A 234 0.96 -16.17 -11.05
N GLU A 235 1.91 -16.27 -10.13
CA GLU A 235 3.15 -15.52 -10.22
C GLU A 235 4.16 -16.23 -11.13
N ILE A 236 4.82 -15.46 -12.00
CA ILE A 236 5.93 -15.93 -12.84
C ILE A 236 7.27 -15.72 -12.12
N THR A 237 7.48 -14.58 -11.43
CA THR A 237 8.76 -14.29 -10.76
C THR A 237 8.64 -13.60 -9.40
N ASP A 238 9.24 -14.20 -8.35
CA ASP A 238 9.30 -13.66 -6.97
C ASP A 238 10.34 -12.55 -6.75
N LYS A 239 11.40 -12.55 -7.55
CA LYS A 239 12.47 -11.55 -7.53
C LYS A 239 12.75 -11.16 -8.97
N TYR A 240 12.08 -10.12 -9.46
CA TYR A 240 12.54 -9.46 -10.67
C TYR A 240 13.88 -8.80 -10.33
N GLN A 241 14.97 -9.51 -10.59
CA GLN A 241 16.32 -8.95 -10.51
C GLN A 241 16.48 -8.02 -11.72
N HIS A 242 16.07 -6.77 -11.52
CA HIS A 242 16.22 -5.68 -12.49
C HIS A 242 17.70 -5.42 -12.89
N ARG A 243 18.66 -6.19 -12.37
CA ARG A 243 20.10 -6.02 -12.57
C ARG A 243 20.62 -6.62 -13.88
N THR A 244 19.88 -7.50 -14.56
CA THR A 244 20.32 -8.12 -15.84
C THR A 244 19.45 -7.75 -17.05
N PHE A 245 18.30 -7.09 -16.80
CA PHE A 245 17.51 -6.46 -17.85
C PHE A 245 18.02 -5.04 -18.06
N SER A 246 18.94 -4.85 -19.00
CA SER A 246 19.27 -3.50 -19.50
C SER A 246 18.09 -2.85 -20.24
N GLU A 247 17.08 -3.65 -20.62
CA GLU A 247 15.88 -3.24 -21.35
C GLU A 247 14.63 -3.54 -20.51
N GLU A 248 13.72 -2.58 -20.41
CA GLU A 248 12.41 -2.73 -19.74
C GLU A 248 11.64 -3.89 -20.40
N PHE A 249 11.09 -4.86 -19.62
CA PHE A 249 10.34 -5.99 -20.19
C PHE A 249 9.03 -5.46 -20.80
N ASP A 250 9.05 -5.27 -22.12
CA ASP A 250 7.94 -4.75 -22.92
C ASP A 250 7.50 -5.77 -24.00
N THR A 251 6.56 -5.37 -24.85
CA THR A 251 6.05 -6.22 -25.95
C THR A 251 7.09 -6.48 -27.05
N SER A 252 8.14 -5.66 -27.12
CA SER A 252 9.25 -5.83 -28.06
C SER A 252 10.30 -6.81 -27.57
N HIS A 253 10.29 -7.16 -26.28
CA HIS A 253 11.27 -8.05 -25.68
C HIS A 253 11.23 -9.45 -26.31
N PRO A 254 12.37 -10.07 -26.67
CA PRO A 254 12.40 -11.38 -27.35
C PRO A 254 11.71 -12.51 -26.58
N VAL A 255 11.77 -12.46 -25.25
CA VAL A 255 11.06 -13.42 -24.39
C VAL A 255 9.55 -13.23 -24.48
N PHE A 256 9.05 -11.99 -24.52
CA PHE A 256 7.62 -11.73 -24.70
C PHE A 256 7.14 -12.26 -26.06
N GLN A 257 7.88 -11.97 -27.14
CA GLN A 257 7.56 -12.46 -28.48
C GLN A 257 7.57 -14.01 -28.55
N TRP A 258 8.52 -14.66 -27.87
CA TRP A 258 8.53 -16.11 -27.75
C TRP A 258 7.28 -16.62 -27.02
N ILE A 259 6.92 -16.01 -25.90
CA ILE A 259 5.69 -16.37 -25.15
C ILE A 259 4.47 -16.21 -26.05
N PHE A 260 4.35 -15.07 -26.74
CA PHE A 260 3.24 -14.77 -27.63
C PHE A 260 3.07 -15.82 -28.74
N ARG A 261 4.17 -16.40 -29.26
CA ARG A 261 4.15 -17.51 -30.22
C ARG A 261 3.76 -18.83 -29.55
N VAL A 262 4.35 -19.16 -28.40
CA VAL A 262 4.08 -20.41 -27.67
C VAL A 262 2.61 -20.51 -27.24
N THR A 263 2.01 -19.42 -26.76
CA THR A 263 0.61 -19.44 -26.34
C THR A 263 -0.39 -19.68 -27.48
N ARG A 264 0.01 -19.47 -28.74
CA ARG A 264 -0.78 -19.84 -29.93
C ARG A 264 -0.56 -21.29 -30.36
N ASN A 265 0.51 -21.94 -29.92
CA ASN A 265 0.83 -23.32 -30.22
C ASN A 265 1.39 -24.03 -28.99
N TRP A 266 0.52 -24.28 -28.01
CA TRP A 266 0.88 -24.95 -26.76
C TRP A 266 1.44 -26.36 -26.95
N ALA A 267 1.01 -27.06 -28.01
CA ALA A 267 1.45 -28.41 -28.32
C ALA A 267 2.97 -28.54 -28.44
N GLY A 268 3.65 -27.47 -28.89
CA GLY A 268 5.12 -27.45 -28.99
C GLY A 268 5.86 -27.45 -27.65
N VAL A 269 5.17 -27.16 -26.53
CA VAL A 269 5.81 -27.00 -25.21
C VAL A 269 5.21 -27.92 -24.14
N THR A 270 3.99 -28.43 -24.29
CA THR A 270 3.30 -29.23 -23.27
C THR A 270 4.16 -30.39 -22.72
N GLU A 271 4.81 -31.16 -23.61
CA GLU A 271 5.64 -32.31 -23.21
C GLU A 271 6.92 -31.91 -22.44
N LEU A 272 7.37 -30.67 -22.61
CA LEU A 272 8.56 -30.14 -21.94
C LEU A 272 8.28 -29.63 -20.54
N ILE A 273 7.03 -29.25 -20.23
CA ILE A 273 6.62 -28.64 -18.95
C ILE A 273 7.07 -29.47 -17.72
N PRO A 274 6.94 -30.81 -17.68
CA PRO A 274 7.42 -31.60 -16.55
C PRO A 274 8.94 -31.47 -16.32
N ARG A 275 9.74 -31.42 -17.40
CA ARG A 275 11.19 -31.23 -17.32
C ARG A 275 11.55 -29.82 -16.86
N MET A 276 10.83 -28.81 -17.35
CA MET A 276 10.98 -27.42 -16.89
C MET A 276 10.72 -27.31 -15.37
N LYS A 277 9.68 -27.99 -14.86
CA LYS A 277 9.42 -28.02 -13.40
C LYS A 277 10.57 -28.64 -12.61
N GLN A 278 11.16 -29.72 -13.11
CA GLN A 278 12.32 -30.38 -12.47
C GLN A 278 13.55 -29.48 -12.49
N HIS A 279 13.83 -28.82 -13.62
CA HIS A 279 14.95 -27.90 -13.75
C HIS A 279 14.81 -26.70 -12.81
N LEU A 280 13.65 -26.05 -12.76
CA LEU A 280 13.38 -24.94 -11.84
C LEU A 280 13.51 -25.35 -10.36
N ALA A 281 13.15 -26.58 -10.01
CA ALA A 281 13.34 -27.10 -8.65
C ALA A 281 14.83 -27.27 -8.32
N ALA A 282 15.65 -27.73 -9.28
CA ALA A 282 17.10 -27.85 -9.12
C ALA A 282 17.77 -26.47 -8.96
N VAL A 283 17.43 -25.51 -9.82
CA VAL A 283 17.97 -24.13 -9.78
C VAL A 283 17.63 -23.43 -8.46
N ARG A 284 16.42 -23.65 -7.93
CA ARG A 284 16.02 -23.09 -6.63
C ARG A 284 16.91 -23.62 -5.50
N ASN A 285 17.21 -24.92 -5.47
CA ASN A 285 18.02 -25.53 -4.42
C ASN A 285 19.46 -25.02 -4.45
N ASP A 286 20.01 -24.79 -5.65
CA ASP A 286 21.36 -24.26 -5.81
C ASP A 286 21.47 -22.82 -5.26
N SER A 287 20.45 -21.99 -5.53
CA SER A 287 20.37 -20.60 -5.06
C SER A 287 20.19 -20.42 -3.54
N GLU A 288 19.67 -21.43 -2.82
CA GLU A 288 19.61 -21.43 -1.34
C GLU A 288 20.96 -21.80 -0.71
N SER A 289 21.77 -22.60 -1.41
CA SER A 289 23.10 -23.01 -0.95
C SER A 289 24.13 -21.88 -1.04
N ASP A 290 23.99 -20.97 -2.00
CA ASP A 290 24.95 -19.89 -2.29
C ASP A 290 24.57 -18.54 -1.65
N SER A 291 23.95 -18.58 -0.47
CA SER A 291 23.53 -17.42 0.31
C SER A 291 24.71 -16.62 0.95
N ARG A 292 25.80 -16.42 0.21
CA ARG A 292 26.76 -15.36 0.51
C ARG A 292 26.29 -14.06 -0.16
N PRO A 293 26.09 -12.97 0.61
CA PRO A 293 25.79 -11.68 0.02
C PRO A 293 27.05 -11.18 -0.70
N THR A 294 27.12 -11.35 -2.03
CA THR A 294 28.10 -10.65 -2.85
C THR A 294 27.77 -9.16 -2.80
N SER A 295 28.41 -8.53 -1.83
CA SER A 295 28.44 -7.11 -1.60
C SER A 295 29.38 -6.51 -2.65
N SER A 296 28.81 -6.00 -3.75
CA SER A 296 29.36 -4.89 -4.52
C SER A 296 28.34 -4.40 -5.54
N ALA A 297 27.99 -3.13 -5.45
CA ALA A 297 26.99 -2.46 -6.30
C ALA A 297 27.59 -1.91 -7.61
N SER A 298 28.86 -2.22 -7.93
CA SER A 298 29.63 -1.52 -8.97
C SER A 298 30.22 -2.40 -10.07
N SER A 299 29.85 -3.68 -10.17
CA SER A 299 30.45 -4.60 -11.16
C SER A 299 29.41 -5.53 -11.76
N ALA A 300 28.42 -4.98 -12.46
CA ALA A 300 27.63 -5.75 -13.42
C ALA A 300 28.22 -5.50 -14.81
N VAL A 301 29.30 -6.23 -15.11
CA VAL A 301 29.76 -6.39 -16.50
C VAL A 301 28.67 -7.21 -17.20
N TYR A 302 28.21 -6.75 -18.37
CA TYR A 302 27.28 -7.51 -19.20
C TYR A 302 27.94 -8.84 -19.57
N ASP A 303 27.44 -9.93 -18.99
CA ASP A 303 27.88 -11.29 -19.27
C ASP A 303 26.79 -12.00 -20.10
N PRO A 304 27.06 -12.36 -21.37
CA PRO A 304 26.10 -13.02 -22.25
C PRO A 304 25.55 -14.35 -21.69
N GLU A 305 26.37 -15.10 -20.93
CA GLU A 305 25.97 -16.39 -20.36
C GLU A 305 24.91 -16.21 -19.27
N THR A 306 25.15 -15.29 -18.34
CA THR A 306 24.19 -14.94 -17.27
C THR A 306 22.83 -14.45 -17.83
N TYR A 307 22.82 -13.71 -18.93
CA TYR A 307 21.56 -13.26 -19.58
C TYR A 307 20.80 -14.42 -20.23
N SER A 308 21.51 -15.31 -20.93
CA SER A 308 20.93 -16.51 -21.56
C SER A 308 20.24 -17.39 -20.52
N ASP A 309 20.90 -17.67 -19.40
CA ASP A 309 20.38 -18.52 -18.33
C ASP A 309 19.11 -17.94 -17.70
N TYR A 310 19.08 -16.63 -17.44
CA TYR A 310 17.88 -15.98 -16.92
C TYR A 310 16.71 -16.06 -17.90
N SER A 311 16.96 -15.84 -19.20
CA SER A 311 15.92 -15.88 -20.24
C SER A 311 15.26 -17.25 -20.32
N ILE A 312 16.04 -18.34 -20.18
CA ILE A 312 15.56 -19.72 -20.15
C ILE A 312 14.71 -19.94 -18.90
N VAL A 313 15.24 -19.59 -17.72
CA VAL A 313 14.52 -19.74 -16.44
C VAL A 313 13.20 -18.97 -16.46
N PHE A 314 13.14 -17.79 -17.08
CA PHE A 314 11.90 -17.02 -17.22
C PHE A 314 10.86 -17.74 -18.08
N ARG A 315 11.28 -18.25 -19.25
CA ARG A 315 10.41 -19.02 -20.16
C ARG A 315 9.84 -20.26 -19.47
N GLU A 316 10.67 -20.97 -18.71
CA GLU A 316 10.24 -22.13 -17.92
C GLU A 316 9.25 -21.73 -16.82
N ARG A 317 9.51 -20.65 -16.08
CA ARG A 317 8.60 -20.13 -15.06
C ARG A 317 7.26 -19.74 -15.66
N PHE A 318 7.24 -19.13 -16.84
CA PHE A 318 6.01 -18.81 -17.55
C PHE A 318 5.21 -20.09 -17.87
N CYS A 319 5.83 -21.08 -18.49
CA CYS A 319 5.15 -22.32 -18.88
C CYS A 319 4.64 -23.10 -17.66
N THR A 320 5.40 -23.12 -16.56
CA THR A 320 4.99 -23.78 -15.32
C THR A 320 3.89 -23.02 -14.57
N ALA A 321 3.89 -21.69 -14.62
CA ALA A 321 2.79 -20.85 -14.11
C ALA A 321 1.50 -21.06 -14.91
N ALA A 322 1.59 -21.08 -16.25
CA ALA A 322 0.46 -21.39 -17.14
C ALA A 322 -0.08 -22.80 -16.86
N ALA A 323 0.77 -23.81 -16.76
CA ALA A 323 0.34 -25.16 -16.40
C ALA A 323 -0.28 -25.25 -15.00
N GLY A 324 0.21 -24.45 -14.05
CA GLY A 324 -0.36 -24.34 -12.72
C GLY A 324 -1.76 -23.69 -12.72
N LEU A 325 -2.00 -22.71 -13.58
CA LEU A 325 -3.33 -22.13 -13.81
C LEU A 325 -4.27 -23.13 -14.49
N ALA A 326 -3.81 -23.82 -15.54
CA ALA A 326 -4.58 -24.85 -16.23
C ALA A 326 -5.04 -25.94 -15.25
N ALA A 327 -4.13 -26.43 -14.42
CA ALA A 327 -4.42 -27.42 -13.39
C ALA A 327 -5.44 -26.92 -12.35
N ALA A 328 -5.35 -25.65 -11.93
CA ALA A 328 -6.31 -25.05 -11.00
C ALA A 328 -7.71 -24.88 -11.61
N LEU A 329 -7.78 -24.64 -12.93
CA LEU A 329 -9.03 -24.55 -13.69
C LEU A 329 -9.56 -25.91 -14.15
N HIS A 330 -8.86 -27.01 -13.86
CA HIS A 330 -9.16 -28.35 -14.38
C HIS A 330 -9.22 -28.41 -15.92
N LEU A 331 -8.35 -27.64 -16.59
CA LEU A 331 -8.21 -27.60 -18.04
C LEU A 331 -6.86 -28.16 -18.47
N PRO A 332 -6.75 -28.74 -19.67
CA PRO A 332 -5.46 -29.01 -20.29
C PRO A 332 -4.79 -27.67 -20.67
N VAL A 333 -3.45 -27.65 -20.73
CA VAL A 333 -2.68 -26.41 -20.94
C VAL A 333 -2.99 -25.78 -22.29
N GLU A 334 -3.26 -26.61 -23.30
CA GLU A 334 -3.66 -26.21 -24.65
C GLU A 334 -4.92 -25.35 -24.68
N GLN A 335 -5.78 -25.55 -23.68
CA GLN A 335 -7.07 -24.90 -23.56
C GLN A 335 -7.05 -23.70 -22.60
N ILE A 336 -5.87 -23.25 -22.13
CA ILE A 336 -5.81 -22.13 -21.20
C ILE A 336 -6.04 -20.76 -21.88
N GLY A 337 -5.81 -20.69 -23.19
CA GLY A 337 -5.95 -19.47 -23.99
C GLY A 337 -4.65 -18.98 -24.59
N VAL A 338 -4.74 -17.82 -25.25
CA VAL A 338 -3.65 -17.15 -25.96
C VAL A 338 -3.18 -15.92 -25.19
N LEU A 339 -1.92 -15.50 -25.36
CA LEU A 339 -1.42 -14.29 -24.71
C LEU A 339 -2.03 -13.04 -25.35
N TYR A 340 -2.51 -12.12 -24.51
CA TYR A 340 -2.84 -10.76 -24.93
C TYR A 340 -1.59 -10.00 -25.41
N ASP A 341 -1.76 -9.18 -26.43
CA ASP A 341 -0.69 -8.44 -27.10
C ASP A 341 -0.14 -7.25 -26.28
N ARG A 342 -0.68 -6.98 -25.08
CA ARG A 342 -0.19 -5.92 -24.17
C ARG A 342 0.14 -6.43 -22.77
N ILE A 343 1.14 -5.78 -22.16
CA ILE A 343 1.49 -5.94 -20.75
C ILE A 343 0.81 -4.82 -19.95
N VAL A 344 0.13 -5.18 -18.88
CA VAL A 344 -0.53 -4.22 -17.98
C VAL A 344 0.38 -3.96 -16.78
N GLU A 345 0.70 -2.69 -16.53
CA GLU A 345 1.48 -2.33 -15.34
C GLU A 345 0.59 -2.31 -14.09
N THR A 346 1.08 -2.87 -12.99
CA THR A 346 0.41 -2.90 -11.68
C THR A 346 1.16 -2.03 -10.67
N GLY A 347 0.44 -1.45 -9.71
CA GLY A 347 1.04 -0.71 -8.60
C GLY A 347 0.13 0.32 -7.95
N THR A 348 0.34 0.53 -6.65
CA THR A 348 -0.39 1.54 -5.88
C THR A 348 0.10 2.95 -6.21
N LEU A 349 -0.70 3.73 -6.93
CA LEU A 349 -0.50 5.17 -7.13
C LEU A 349 -0.63 5.92 -5.81
N ASN A 350 0.21 6.94 -5.59
CA ASN A 350 -0.05 7.92 -4.53
C ASN A 350 -1.35 8.70 -4.84
N PRO A 351 -2.13 9.11 -3.83
CA PRO A 351 -3.40 9.82 -4.04
C PRO A 351 -3.27 11.11 -4.87
N GLU A 352 -2.12 11.81 -4.76
CA GLU A 352 -1.83 13.04 -5.50
C GLU A 352 -1.56 12.77 -7.00
N ASP A 353 -0.98 11.61 -7.33
CA ASP A 353 -0.78 11.17 -8.71
C ASP A 353 -2.07 10.66 -9.35
N LYS A 354 -3.06 10.26 -8.53
CA LYS A 354 -4.34 9.70 -8.97
C LYS A 354 -5.21 10.73 -9.72
N VAL A 355 -5.19 11.99 -9.28
CA VAL A 355 -5.98 13.10 -9.87
C VAL A 355 -5.29 13.68 -11.11
N LYS A 356 -3.96 13.85 -11.09
CA LYS A 356 -3.21 14.27 -12.29
C LYS A 356 -3.26 13.21 -13.39
N ARG A 357 -3.32 11.92 -13.03
CA ARG A 357 -3.41 10.82 -14.01
C ARG A 357 -4.80 10.52 -14.55
N SER A 358 -5.90 10.71 -13.82
CA SER A 358 -7.22 10.51 -14.45
C SER A 358 -7.41 11.38 -15.70
N THR A 359 -6.79 12.57 -15.69
CA THR A 359 -6.74 13.48 -16.85
C THR A 359 -5.65 13.06 -17.85
N LEU A 360 -4.41 12.80 -17.40
CA LEU A 360 -3.29 12.43 -18.29
C LEU A 360 -3.37 11.01 -18.90
N GLN A 361 -4.12 10.09 -18.30
CA GLN A 361 -4.26 8.70 -18.76
C GLN A 361 -5.45 8.54 -19.72
N MET A 362 -6.48 9.40 -19.64
CA MET A 362 -7.41 9.60 -20.76
C MET A 362 -6.68 10.23 -21.94
N ASP A 363 -5.93 11.33 -21.72
CA ASP A 363 -5.13 11.96 -22.77
C ASP A 363 -4.09 11.00 -23.37
N LYS A 364 -3.44 10.12 -22.59
CA LYS A 364 -2.48 9.15 -23.15
C LYS A 364 -3.12 7.95 -23.87
N LEU A 365 -4.42 7.71 -23.65
CA LEU A 365 -5.19 6.73 -24.42
C LEU A 365 -5.76 7.35 -25.71
N GLU A 366 -5.94 8.68 -25.73
CA GLU A 366 -6.47 9.46 -26.85
C GLU A 366 -5.38 10.16 -27.71
N ASP A 367 -4.20 10.44 -27.16
CA ASP A 367 -3.11 11.21 -27.79
C ASP A 367 -1.87 10.34 -28.07
N VAL A 368 -1.73 10.01 -29.34
CA VAL A 368 -0.89 8.94 -29.91
C VAL A 368 0.58 9.36 -30.10
N GLU A 369 0.93 10.65 -29.93
CA GLU A 369 2.30 11.15 -30.16
C GLU A 369 3.17 11.30 -28.88
N SER A 370 2.61 11.05 -27.69
CA SER A 370 3.32 11.27 -26.43
C SER A 370 4.16 10.05 -25.98
N ALA A 371 5.28 9.80 -26.67
CA ALA A 371 6.29 8.82 -26.28
C ALA A 371 7.13 9.24 -25.04
N ARG A 372 6.47 9.71 -23.97
CA ARG A 372 7.09 9.96 -22.66
C ARG A 372 6.65 8.88 -21.67
N SER A 373 7.56 7.95 -21.37
CA SER A 373 7.47 7.05 -20.23
C SER A 373 7.68 7.85 -18.95
N VAL A 374 6.60 8.29 -18.31
CA VAL A 374 6.69 8.87 -16.96
C VAL A 374 7.10 7.75 -16.00
N PRO A 375 8.16 7.90 -15.19
CA PRO A 375 8.63 6.84 -14.31
C PRO A 375 7.54 6.50 -13.29
N HIS A 376 7.04 5.27 -13.32
CA HIS A 376 6.09 4.78 -12.33
C HIS A 376 6.89 4.18 -11.16
N PHE A 377 6.51 4.56 -9.95
CA PHE A 377 7.14 4.09 -8.73
C PHE A 377 6.53 2.73 -8.32
N GLY A 378 7.32 1.64 -8.32
CA GLY A 378 6.94 0.33 -7.76
C GLY A 378 6.25 -0.67 -8.72
N LYS A 379 6.62 -0.70 -10.01
CA LYS A 379 5.93 -1.46 -11.08
C LYS A 379 5.92 -2.98 -10.85
N GLY A 380 4.76 -3.59 -10.61
CA GLY A 380 4.54 -4.98 -11.04
C GLY A 380 4.08 -5.00 -12.50
N GLN A 381 4.13 -6.16 -13.14
CA GLN A 381 3.62 -6.34 -14.51
C GLN A 381 2.64 -7.50 -14.53
N LEU A 382 1.61 -7.38 -15.35
CA LEU A 382 0.55 -8.36 -15.47
C LEU A 382 0.35 -8.70 -16.94
N MET A 383 0.45 -9.99 -17.22
CA MET A 383 0.19 -10.59 -18.53
C MET A 383 -1.14 -11.34 -18.45
N PHE A 384 -1.92 -11.29 -19.52
CA PHE A 384 -3.21 -11.98 -19.60
C PHE A 384 -3.17 -13.11 -20.61
N LEU A 385 -3.58 -14.30 -20.18
CA LEU A 385 -4.03 -15.39 -21.06
C LEU A 385 -5.52 -15.24 -21.26
N THR A 386 -5.97 -15.16 -22.50
CA THR A 386 -7.36 -14.91 -22.85
C THR A 386 -7.95 -16.04 -23.67
N ARG A 387 -9.21 -16.35 -23.39
CA ARG A 387 -9.96 -17.39 -24.10
C ARG A 387 -11.45 -17.05 -24.08
N ARG A 388 -12.13 -17.27 -25.22
CA ARG A 388 -13.59 -17.33 -25.28
C ARG A 388 -14.05 -18.74 -24.96
N LEU A 389 -14.96 -18.88 -24.00
CA LEU A 389 -15.49 -20.16 -23.57
C LEU A 389 -16.69 -20.56 -24.42
N THR A 390 -16.86 -21.88 -24.59
CA THR A 390 -18.11 -22.45 -25.09
C THR A 390 -19.12 -22.59 -23.95
N TYR A 391 -20.40 -22.80 -24.27
CA TYR A 391 -21.41 -23.09 -23.24
C TYR A 391 -21.05 -24.32 -22.40
N GLU A 392 -20.43 -25.34 -23.00
CA GLU A 392 -19.98 -26.54 -22.28
C GLU A 392 -18.82 -26.23 -21.32
N ASP A 393 -17.84 -25.43 -21.76
CA ASP A 393 -16.71 -25.05 -20.90
C ASP A 393 -17.18 -24.18 -19.72
N ARG A 394 -18.13 -23.28 -19.97
CA ARG A 394 -18.80 -22.48 -18.93
C ARG A 394 -19.42 -23.37 -17.88
N ASP A 395 -20.21 -24.37 -18.29
CA ASP A 395 -20.91 -25.25 -17.36
C ASP A 395 -19.95 -26.10 -16.53
N LYS A 396 -18.87 -26.58 -17.15
CA LYS A 396 -17.79 -27.30 -16.43
C LYS A 396 -17.14 -26.41 -15.36
N LEU A 397 -16.76 -25.18 -15.71
CA LEU A 397 -16.13 -24.24 -14.78
C LEU A 397 -17.10 -23.79 -13.69
N PHE A 398 -18.37 -23.58 -14.03
CA PHE A 398 -19.41 -23.26 -13.05
C PHE A 398 -19.60 -24.41 -12.04
N ASN A 399 -19.66 -25.65 -12.52
CA ASN A 399 -19.76 -26.84 -11.66
C ASN A 399 -18.50 -27.06 -10.81
N ALA A 400 -17.33 -26.60 -11.26
CA ALA A 400 -16.09 -26.58 -10.48
C ALA A 400 -16.05 -25.47 -9.42
N GLY A 401 -17.09 -24.63 -9.32
CA GLY A 401 -17.23 -23.59 -8.30
C GLY A 401 -16.79 -22.19 -8.73
N TYR A 402 -16.42 -21.99 -10.00
CA TYR A 402 -16.13 -20.66 -10.53
C TYR A 402 -17.43 -19.90 -10.86
N LYS A 403 -17.34 -18.57 -10.88
CA LYS A 403 -18.47 -17.69 -11.19
C LYS A 403 -18.16 -16.81 -12.39
N PHE A 404 -19.21 -16.33 -13.03
CA PHE A 404 -19.14 -15.38 -14.14
C PHE A 404 -19.82 -14.08 -13.75
N GLY A 405 -19.08 -12.97 -13.81
CA GLY A 405 -19.58 -11.65 -13.43
C GLY A 405 -19.44 -10.62 -14.54
N SER A 406 -20.29 -9.59 -14.53
CA SER A 406 -20.09 -8.43 -15.40
C SER A 406 -18.99 -7.54 -14.83
N VAL A 407 -18.29 -6.80 -15.70
CA VAL A 407 -17.21 -5.90 -15.27
C VAL A 407 -17.68 -4.88 -14.23
N GLN A 408 -18.94 -4.42 -14.30
CA GLN A 408 -19.47 -3.48 -13.29
C GLN A 408 -19.62 -4.10 -11.88
N GLN A 409 -19.90 -5.40 -11.79
CA GLN A 409 -20.15 -6.08 -10.52
C GLN A 409 -18.85 -6.46 -9.80
N ILE A 410 -17.87 -6.96 -10.55
CA ILE A 410 -16.64 -7.56 -10.01
C ILE A 410 -15.37 -6.74 -10.30
N GLY A 411 -15.46 -5.72 -11.16
CA GLY A 411 -14.32 -4.88 -11.56
C GLY A 411 -13.62 -4.24 -10.36
N ARG A 412 -14.35 -3.81 -9.33
CA ARG A 412 -13.76 -3.22 -8.12
C ARG A 412 -12.89 -4.21 -7.36
N ASN A 413 -13.36 -5.44 -7.15
CA ASN A 413 -12.60 -6.48 -6.42
C ASN A 413 -11.34 -6.88 -7.21
N ILE A 414 -11.46 -6.99 -8.53
CA ILE A 414 -10.33 -7.28 -9.42
C ILE A 414 -9.31 -6.13 -9.38
N ALA A 415 -9.77 -4.88 -9.51
CA ALA A 415 -8.93 -3.69 -9.49
C ALA A 415 -8.14 -3.56 -8.19
N GLU A 416 -8.80 -3.79 -7.05
CA GLU A 416 -8.15 -3.76 -5.73
C GLU A 416 -7.14 -4.89 -5.57
N THR A 417 -7.45 -6.11 -6.04
CA THR A 417 -6.57 -7.26 -5.89
C THR A 417 -5.35 -7.20 -6.82
N MET A 418 -5.56 -6.78 -8.07
CA MET A 418 -4.49 -6.64 -9.07
C MET A 418 -3.73 -5.31 -8.96
N GLN A 419 -4.16 -4.40 -8.08
CA GLN A 419 -3.61 -3.05 -7.91
C GLN A 419 -3.60 -2.25 -9.23
N ILE A 420 -4.70 -2.32 -9.98
CA ILE A 420 -4.93 -1.56 -11.21
C ILE A 420 -6.07 -0.57 -10.96
N PRO A 421 -5.97 0.71 -11.34
CA PRO A 421 -7.09 1.64 -11.24
C PRO A 421 -8.32 1.13 -12.00
N LEU A 422 -9.50 1.18 -11.37
CA LEU A 422 -10.75 0.65 -11.96
C LEU A 422 -11.03 1.15 -13.39
N PRO A 423 -10.92 2.46 -13.72
CA PRO A 423 -11.15 2.92 -15.09
C PRO A 423 -10.17 2.33 -16.11
N ALA A 424 -8.90 2.14 -15.71
CA ALA A 424 -7.90 1.53 -16.57
C ALA A 424 -8.18 0.03 -16.76
N LEU A 425 -8.63 -0.67 -15.72
CA LEU A 425 -9.01 -2.06 -15.81
C LEU A 425 -10.20 -2.27 -16.76
N GLU A 426 -11.23 -1.41 -16.69
CA GLU A 426 -12.40 -1.49 -17.59
C GLU A 426 -11.98 -1.40 -19.07
N VAL A 427 -11.14 -0.42 -19.39
CA VAL A 427 -10.55 -0.27 -20.73
C VAL A 427 -9.73 -1.49 -21.14
N HIS A 428 -8.92 -2.04 -20.22
CA HIS A 428 -8.14 -3.25 -20.53
C HIS A 428 -9.04 -4.46 -20.80
N LEU A 429 -10.09 -4.68 -20.00
CA LEU A 429 -11.04 -5.78 -20.18
C LEU A 429 -11.85 -5.65 -21.48
N GLU A 430 -12.24 -4.44 -21.86
CA GLU A 430 -12.90 -4.18 -23.14
C GLU A 430 -11.99 -4.52 -24.32
N ASN A 431 -10.73 -4.08 -24.27
CA ASN A 431 -9.74 -4.40 -25.31
C ASN A 431 -9.42 -5.89 -25.37
N LEU A 432 -9.38 -6.59 -24.23
CA LEU A 432 -9.24 -8.05 -24.17
C LEU A 432 -10.37 -8.76 -24.90
N ASN A 433 -11.61 -8.32 -24.70
CA ASN A 433 -12.76 -8.92 -25.37
C ASN A 433 -12.71 -8.65 -26.89
N ARG A 434 -12.39 -7.42 -27.31
CA ARG A 434 -12.20 -7.05 -28.72
C ARG A 434 -11.08 -7.86 -29.39
N PHE A 435 -9.98 -8.08 -28.69
CA PHE A 435 -8.85 -8.88 -29.16
C PHE A 435 -9.27 -10.32 -29.45
N LEU A 436 -10.11 -10.92 -28.59
CA LEU A 436 -10.63 -12.28 -28.80
C LEU A 436 -11.59 -12.37 -30.01
N GLU A 437 -12.39 -11.34 -30.27
CA GLU A 437 -13.28 -11.30 -31.44
C GLU A 437 -12.50 -11.19 -32.75
N THR A 438 -11.41 -10.41 -32.75
CA THR A 438 -10.60 -10.14 -33.94
C THR A 438 -9.64 -11.29 -34.26
N SER A 439 -9.06 -11.94 -33.23
CA SER A 439 -8.11 -13.03 -33.40
C SER A 439 -8.68 -14.25 -34.16
N SER A 440 -10.02 -14.38 -34.24
CA SER A 440 -10.68 -15.46 -34.98
C SER A 440 -10.82 -15.25 -36.49
N SER A 441 -10.56 -14.05 -37.03
CA SER A 441 -10.87 -13.69 -38.42
C SER A 441 -9.63 -13.46 -39.29
N VAL A 442 -8.60 -14.29 -39.17
CA VAL A 442 -7.36 -14.16 -39.95
C VAL A 442 -7.58 -14.55 -41.42
N ASP A 443 -8.45 -15.51 -41.69
CA ASP A 443 -8.75 -15.97 -43.05
C ASP A 443 -9.72 -15.00 -43.73
N LYS A 444 -9.18 -14.13 -44.58
CA LYS A 444 -9.96 -13.23 -45.44
C LYS A 444 -9.93 -13.78 -46.87
N PRO A 445 -11.07 -14.02 -47.52
CA PRO A 445 -11.09 -14.44 -48.92
C PRO A 445 -10.57 -13.32 -49.83
N GLY A 446 -10.01 -13.70 -50.98
CA GLY A 446 -9.51 -12.79 -52.01
C GLY A 446 -8.05 -12.35 -51.81
N THR A 447 -7.65 -11.33 -52.57
CA THR A 447 -6.28 -10.76 -52.54
C THR A 447 -6.26 -9.47 -51.73
N TRP A 448 -5.34 -9.39 -50.77
CA TRP A 448 -5.21 -8.26 -49.85
C TRP A 448 -3.82 -7.63 -49.96
N LEU A 449 -3.78 -6.29 -49.99
CA LEU A 449 -2.54 -5.52 -49.92
C LEU A 449 -2.23 -5.22 -48.45
N ASN A 450 -1.08 -5.67 -47.97
CA ASN A 450 -0.59 -5.37 -46.62
C ASN A 450 0.47 -4.27 -46.66
N PHE A 451 0.42 -3.35 -45.70
CA PHE A 451 1.40 -2.28 -45.54
C PHE A 451 2.29 -2.53 -44.32
N PHE A 452 3.61 -2.55 -44.54
CA PHE A 452 4.60 -2.67 -43.47
C PHE A 452 5.25 -1.30 -43.22
N GLY A 453 4.64 -0.51 -42.32
CA GLY A 453 5.14 0.81 -41.94
C GLY A 453 6.10 0.74 -40.77
N LEU A 454 7.27 1.37 -40.88
CA LEU A 454 8.24 1.48 -39.78
C LEU A 454 8.12 2.84 -39.09
N ILE A 455 8.05 2.84 -37.76
CA ILE A 455 7.97 4.01 -36.90
C ILE A 455 9.25 4.06 -36.04
N PRO A 456 10.06 5.12 -36.10
CA PRO A 456 11.29 5.20 -35.30
C PRO A 456 10.95 5.34 -33.80
N ARG A 457 11.65 4.60 -32.92
CA ARG A 457 11.51 4.76 -31.47
C ARG A 457 12.26 5.99 -30.96
N PRO A 458 11.59 7.00 -30.38
CA PRO A 458 12.26 8.23 -29.97
C PRO A 458 13.23 8.08 -28.79
N ASN A 459 13.04 7.07 -27.92
CA ASN A 459 13.86 6.85 -26.71
C ASN A 459 14.59 5.48 -26.69
N GLY A 460 14.67 4.78 -27.83
CA GLY A 460 15.22 3.43 -27.91
C GLY A 460 16.00 3.17 -29.20
N LYS A 461 16.60 1.98 -29.31
CA LYS A 461 17.19 1.51 -30.58
C LYS A 461 16.13 0.70 -31.35
N GLY A 462 15.98 0.98 -32.64
CA GLY A 462 15.12 0.20 -33.54
C GLY A 462 13.88 0.94 -34.06
N PHE A 463 13.02 0.19 -34.73
CA PHE A 463 11.76 0.65 -35.31
C PHE A 463 10.61 -0.20 -34.79
N ASP A 464 9.49 0.44 -34.51
CA ASP A 464 8.20 -0.22 -34.31
C ASP A 464 7.47 -0.39 -35.64
N VAL A 465 6.55 -1.34 -35.69
CA VAL A 465 5.70 -1.56 -36.86
C VAL A 465 4.36 -0.87 -36.63
N GLY A 466 3.97 -0.02 -37.57
CA GLY A 466 2.67 0.64 -37.57
C GLY A 466 1.54 -0.36 -37.80
N VAL A 467 0.61 -0.45 -36.86
CA VAL A 467 -0.55 -1.36 -36.88
C VAL A 467 -1.84 -0.61 -36.60
N LYS A 468 -2.99 -1.16 -37.02
CA LYS A 468 -4.31 -0.58 -36.72
C LYS A 468 -4.57 -0.67 -35.22
N GLN A 469 -5.10 0.40 -34.60
CA GLN A 469 -5.30 0.46 -33.14
C GLN A 469 -6.16 -0.69 -32.58
N GLY A 470 -7.19 -1.11 -33.33
CA GLY A 470 -8.07 -2.21 -32.93
C GLY A 470 -7.50 -3.61 -33.18
N ASN A 471 -6.49 -3.74 -34.04
CA ASN A 471 -5.95 -5.02 -34.52
C ASN A 471 -4.42 -4.95 -34.52
N GLN A 472 -3.80 -4.96 -33.34
CA GLN A 472 -2.35 -4.77 -33.22
C GLN A 472 -1.54 -6.01 -33.61
N ASP A 473 -2.21 -7.16 -33.72
CA ASP A 473 -1.65 -8.43 -34.16
C ASP A 473 -1.66 -8.59 -35.69
N GLN A 474 -2.24 -7.63 -36.43
CA GLN A 474 -2.32 -7.64 -37.90
C GLN A 474 -1.67 -6.40 -38.52
N LEU A 475 -1.06 -6.60 -39.70
CA LEU A 475 -0.59 -5.47 -40.50
C LEU A 475 -1.79 -4.70 -41.06
N PRO A 476 -1.67 -3.37 -41.25
CA PRO A 476 -2.67 -2.60 -41.96
C PRO A 476 -2.86 -3.14 -43.37
N ASP A 477 -4.09 -3.51 -43.67
CA ASP A 477 -4.45 -4.15 -44.93
C ASP A 477 -5.62 -3.46 -45.64
N ALA A 478 -5.66 -3.62 -46.96
CA ALA A 478 -6.74 -3.15 -47.83
C ALA A 478 -7.08 -4.22 -48.88
N PRO A 479 -8.38 -4.45 -49.19
CA PRO A 479 -8.77 -5.42 -50.20
C PRO A 479 -8.35 -4.92 -51.59
N LEU A 480 -7.64 -5.77 -52.33
CA LEU A 480 -7.25 -5.49 -53.72
C LEU A 480 -8.21 -6.20 -54.69
N LEU A 481 -8.47 -7.49 -54.46
CA LEU A 481 -9.43 -8.29 -55.20
C LEU A 481 -10.32 -9.04 -54.20
N LEU A 482 -11.63 -8.99 -54.39
CA LEU A 482 -12.60 -9.65 -53.50
C LEU A 482 -12.72 -11.15 -53.79
N GLU A 483 -12.30 -11.58 -54.98
CA GLU A 483 -12.32 -12.96 -55.45
C GLU A 483 -10.89 -13.50 -55.60
N GLU A 484 -10.75 -14.81 -55.77
CA GLU A 484 -9.46 -15.42 -56.09
C GLU A 484 -8.91 -14.81 -57.40
N PRO A 485 -7.60 -14.51 -57.46
CA PRO A 485 -7.04 -13.88 -58.64
C PRO A 485 -7.21 -14.78 -59.86
N GLU A 486 -7.67 -14.22 -60.97
CA GLU A 486 -7.70 -14.92 -62.25
C GLU A 486 -6.27 -15.30 -62.67
N GLN A 487 -6.12 -16.34 -63.48
CA GLN A 487 -4.81 -16.91 -63.81
C GLN A 487 -3.81 -15.88 -64.36
N TRP A 488 -4.29 -14.90 -65.15
CA TRP A 488 -3.46 -13.80 -65.67
C TRP A 488 -3.08 -12.75 -64.61
N GLN A 489 -3.87 -12.60 -63.55
CA GLN A 489 -3.58 -11.70 -62.43
C GLN A 489 -2.53 -12.30 -61.50
N ALA A 490 -2.59 -13.62 -61.29
CA ALA A 490 -1.56 -14.36 -60.57
C ALA A 490 -0.20 -14.28 -61.28
N GLU A 491 -0.17 -14.41 -62.61
CA GLU A 491 1.06 -14.28 -63.42
C GLU A 491 1.71 -12.88 -63.35
N PHE A 492 0.95 -11.83 -63.02
CA PHE A 492 1.49 -10.47 -62.84
C PHE A 492 2.11 -10.24 -61.46
N LEU A 493 1.77 -11.08 -60.46
CA LEU A 493 2.19 -10.94 -59.07
C LEU A 493 3.41 -11.83 -58.70
N GLU A 494 3.75 -12.82 -59.54
CA GLU A 494 5.04 -13.53 -59.52
C GLU A 494 6.16 -12.72 -60.19
#